data_AF-A0A5C7YU99-F1
#
_entry.id   AF-A0A5C7YU99-F1
#
_cell.length_a   1.000
_cell.length_b   1.000
_cell.length_c   1.000
_cell.angle_alpha   90.00
_cell.angle_beta   90.00
_cell.angle_gamma   90.00
#
_symmetry.space_group_name_H-M   'P 1'
#
loop_
_entity.id
_entity.type
_entity.pdbx_description
1 polymer ?
#
loop_
_entity_poly.entity_id
_entity_poly.type
_entity_poly.pdbx_seq_one_letter_code
_entity_poly.pdbx_strand_id
1 'polypeptide(L)'
;MKKIILFSLLALSTLSCKKDNTENAKKSEAEQLTFYKKLLIEDVAKSLKKEYSKELATISDTIIEKIATIQADNCNWNIEQLNDTIYLSNNSVTTFKKQLALVDSLYRNKKDYTLDLYDLYTDLHFRQLKDISFNENIIGFYWSPGQNPISDQYQKLILKDNDVIDLGNGLKLLAKKDIDYLVSQMHSKGYKNYEFSSEPGRNEISIVKNDKGNYTLAFLAYDEDDAGCCPTVNVSFETADFISITANSLKIGKD
;
A
#
# COMPACT_ATOMS: atom_id res chain seq x y z
N MET A 1 -13.97 13.38 8.92
CA MET A 1 -12.95 12.62 8.17
C MET A 1 -11.64 13.39 8.23
N LYS A 2 -10.66 12.90 8.98
CA LYS A 2 -9.32 13.51 9.00
C LYS A 2 -8.66 13.15 7.69
N LYS A 3 -8.45 14.13 6.80
CA LYS A 3 -7.68 13.92 5.57
C LYS A 3 -6.24 13.63 6.00
N ILE A 4 -5.89 12.36 5.99
CA ILE A 4 -4.53 11.87 6.06
C ILE A 4 -3.89 12.27 4.72
N ILE A 5 -3.40 13.50 4.62
CA ILE A 5 -2.46 13.90 3.57
C ILE A 5 -1.08 13.55 4.14
N LEU A 6 -0.78 12.26 4.19
CA LEU A 6 0.44 11.77 4.81
C LEU A 6 1.55 11.54 3.79
N PHE A 7 2.51 12.47 3.83
CA PHE A 7 3.95 12.21 3.80
C PHE A 7 4.63 11.75 2.51
N SER A 8 4.38 12.41 1.39
CA SER A 8 5.51 12.78 0.51
C SER A 8 6.18 14.10 0.95
N LEU A 9 5.48 14.93 1.74
CA LEU A 9 5.89 16.32 2.02
C LEU A 9 6.57 16.55 3.36
N LEU A 10 6.07 15.96 4.45
CA LEU A 10 6.60 16.27 5.77
C LEU A 10 7.96 15.59 6.04
N ALA A 11 8.30 14.53 5.30
CA ALA A 11 9.64 13.95 5.31
C ALA A 11 10.71 14.95 4.84
N LEU A 12 10.31 15.94 4.02
CA LEU A 12 11.18 17.01 3.55
C LEU A 12 11.16 18.27 4.43
N SER A 13 10.09 18.53 5.18
CA SER A 13 10.07 19.65 6.13
C SER A 13 10.82 19.37 7.44
N THR A 14 10.96 18.10 7.83
CA THR A 14 11.80 17.69 9.00
C THR A 14 13.29 17.58 8.66
N LEU A 15 13.67 17.43 7.38
CA LEU A 15 15.06 17.45 6.90
C LEU A 15 15.74 18.83 7.05
N SER A 16 14.97 19.88 7.38
CA SER A 16 15.50 21.21 7.72
C SER A 16 16.41 21.21 8.96
N CYS A 17 16.40 20.16 9.79
CA CYS A 17 17.16 20.12 11.04
C CYS A 17 17.91 18.81 11.27
N LYS A 18 18.94 18.50 10.47
CA LYS A 18 20.12 17.78 10.97
C LYS A 18 21.34 18.16 10.13
N LYS A 19 22.34 18.73 10.80
CA LYS A 19 23.58 19.23 10.22
C LYS A 19 24.62 18.14 10.47
N ASP A 20 24.98 17.37 9.45
CA ASP A 20 26.25 16.67 9.44
C ASP A 20 27.01 17.03 8.17
N ASN A 21 28.11 17.76 8.38
CA ASN A 21 29.13 18.05 7.39
C ASN A 21 29.81 16.73 7.04
N THR A 22 29.48 16.10 5.91
CA THR A 22 30.38 15.12 5.30
C THR A 22 30.16 14.96 3.79
N GLU A 23 31.24 15.30 3.07
CA GLU A 23 31.61 14.92 1.70
C GLU A 23 30.80 15.42 0.49
N ASN A 24 31.45 16.32 -0.25
CA ASN A 24 31.17 16.75 -1.62
C ASN A 24 31.44 15.66 -2.68
N ALA A 25 31.27 14.38 -2.34
CA ALA A 25 31.28 13.32 -3.34
C ALA A 25 29.89 13.25 -4.01
N LYS A 26 29.85 13.34 -5.33
CA LYS A 26 28.62 13.18 -6.11
C LYS A 26 28.19 11.71 -6.00
N LYS A 27 27.34 11.40 -5.01
CA LYS A 27 26.73 10.07 -4.84
C LYS A 27 26.03 9.66 -6.14
N SER A 28 26.13 8.38 -6.50
CA SER A 28 25.38 7.80 -7.61
C SER A 28 23.87 7.92 -7.38
N GLU A 29 23.07 7.84 -8.46
CA GLU A 29 21.60 7.92 -8.38
C GLU A 29 21.02 6.81 -7.47
N ALA A 30 21.65 5.63 -7.46
CA ALA A 30 21.30 4.52 -6.58
C ALA A 30 21.49 4.84 -5.09
N GLU A 31 22.64 5.44 -4.75
CA GLU A 31 22.96 5.81 -3.36
C GLU A 31 22.08 6.96 -2.87
N GLN A 32 21.75 7.91 -3.76
CA GLN A 32 20.80 8.98 -3.46
C GLN A 32 19.39 8.42 -3.20
N LEU A 33 18.91 7.54 -4.08
CA LEU A 33 17.61 6.89 -3.93
C LEU A 33 17.51 6.12 -2.60
N THR A 34 18.54 5.32 -2.30
CA THR A 34 18.62 4.55 -1.04
C THR A 34 18.58 5.47 0.18
N PHE A 35 19.32 6.58 0.11
CA PHE A 35 19.33 7.58 1.18
C PHE A 35 17.95 8.22 1.39
N TYR A 36 17.27 8.67 0.33
CA TYR A 36 15.94 9.27 0.46
C TYR A 36 14.87 8.27 0.90
N LYS A 37 14.94 7.02 0.45
CA LYS A 37 14.06 5.95 0.96
C LYS A 37 14.19 5.80 2.47
N LYS A 38 15.42 5.76 2.99
CA LYS A 38 15.66 5.66 4.44
C LYS A 38 15.01 6.83 5.20
N LEU A 39 15.18 8.06 4.70
CA LEU A 39 14.59 9.24 5.31
C LEU A 39 13.05 9.20 5.30
N LEU A 40 12.46 8.74 4.19
CA LEU A 40 11.02 8.53 4.07
C LEU A 40 10.53 7.50 5.11
N ILE A 41 11.21 6.37 5.24
CA ILE A 41 10.87 5.32 6.22
C ILE A 41 10.91 5.87 7.65
N GLU A 42 11.98 6.59 8.02
CA GLU A 42 12.12 7.19 9.35
C GLU A 42 10.98 8.18 9.66
N ASP A 43 10.61 9.01 8.69
CA ASP A 43 9.56 10.00 8.87
C ASP A 43 8.15 9.39 8.88
N VAL A 44 7.90 8.38 8.04
CA VAL A 44 6.68 7.57 8.09
C VAL A 44 6.56 6.88 9.45
N ALA A 45 7.61 6.24 9.96
CA ALA A 45 7.60 5.58 11.26
C ALA A 45 7.29 6.56 12.40
N LYS A 46 7.90 7.75 12.37
CA LYS A 46 7.63 8.83 13.33
C LYS A 46 6.18 9.30 13.28
N SER A 47 5.63 9.40 12.08
CA SER A 47 4.26 9.86 11.84
C SER A 47 3.23 8.84 12.28
N LEU A 48 3.47 7.56 11.99
CA LEU A 48 2.69 6.44 12.50
C LEU A 48 2.61 6.49 14.02
N LYS A 49 3.75 6.62 14.72
CA LYS A 49 3.80 6.74 16.19
C LYS A 49 3.04 7.95 16.72
N LYS A 50 3.11 9.08 16.02
CA LYS A 50 2.45 10.32 16.45
C LYS A 50 0.93 10.23 16.27
N GLU A 51 0.48 9.75 15.13
CA GLU A 51 -0.94 9.77 14.75
C GLU A 51 -1.72 8.61 15.33
N TYR A 52 -1.10 7.44 15.45
CA TYR A 52 -1.69 6.19 15.94
C TYR A 52 -1.01 5.72 17.23
N SER A 53 -0.68 6.68 18.10
CA SER A 53 0.03 6.44 19.37
C SER A 53 -0.67 5.43 20.28
N LYS A 54 -2.00 5.31 20.21
CA LYS A 54 -2.77 4.36 21.03
C LYS A 54 -2.70 2.95 20.44
N GLU A 55 -2.93 2.84 19.14
CA GLU A 55 -2.96 1.59 18.38
C GLU A 55 -1.57 0.94 18.31
N LEU A 56 -0.52 1.76 18.28
CA LEU A 56 0.88 1.31 18.20
C LEU A 56 1.61 1.24 19.55
N ALA A 57 0.93 1.50 20.67
CA ALA A 57 1.57 1.64 21.99
C ALA A 57 2.35 0.38 22.44
N THR A 58 1.88 -0.81 22.05
CA THR A 58 2.49 -2.09 22.43
C THR A 58 3.39 -2.68 21.34
N ILE A 59 3.54 -1.98 20.22
CA ILE A 59 4.28 -2.45 19.06
C ILE A 59 5.71 -1.91 19.15
N SER A 60 6.70 -2.79 18.92
CA SER A 60 8.10 -2.39 18.99
C SER A 60 8.50 -1.48 17.84
N ASP A 61 9.52 -0.66 18.07
CA ASP A 61 10.05 0.27 17.05
C ASP A 61 10.48 -0.45 15.76
N THR A 62 11.05 -1.65 15.88
CA THR A 62 11.45 -2.49 14.74
C THR A 62 10.24 -2.90 13.89
N ILE A 63 9.10 -3.18 14.51
CA ILE A 63 7.86 -3.53 13.80
C ILE A 63 7.25 -2.30 13.13
N ILE A 64 7.28 -1.15 13.81
CA ILE A 64 6.83 0.11 13.23
C ILE A 64 7.68 0.49 12.00
N GLU A 65 8.99 0.26 12.07
CA GLU A 65 9.90 0.49 10.93
C GLU A 65 9.60 -0.45 9.76
N LYS A 66 9.25 -1.71 10.02
CA LYS A 66 8.78 -2.65 8.97
C LYS A 66 7.48 -2.20 8.32
N ILE A 67 6.49 -1.75 9.11
CA ILE A 67 5.24 -1.17 8.60
C ILE A 67 5.55 0.04 7.71
N ALA A 68 6.41 0.95 8.19
CA ALA A 68 6.83 2.14 7.46
C ALA A 68 7.58 1.79 6.15
N THR A 69 8.38 0.73 6.15
CA THR A 69 9.09 0.23 4.97
C THR A 69 8.10 -0.25 3.91
N ILE A 70 7.12 -1.06 4.29
CA ILE A 70 6.07 -1.54 3.36
C ILE A 70 5.28 -0.36 2.79
N GLN A 71 4.96 0.64 3.61
CA GLN A 71 4.29 1.85 3.15
C GLN A 71 5.16 2.64 2.16
N ALA A 72 6.45 2.81 2.44
CA ALA A 72 7.38 3.56 1.58
C ALA A 72 7.63 2.85 0.24
N ASP A 73 7.69 1.52 0.22
CA ASP A 73 7.89 0.76 -1.00
C ASP A 73 6.70 0.85 -1.97
N ASN A 74 5.48 1.07 -1.46
CA ASN A 74 4.31 1.36 -2.30
C ASN A 74 4.40 2.70 -3.05
N CYS A 75 5.36 3.56 -2.72
CA CYS A 75 5.59 4.81 -3.44
C CYS A 75 6.35 4.64 -4.77
N ASN A 76 6.68 3.40 -5.19
CA ASN A 76 7.31 3.06 -6.48
C ASN A 76 8.61 3.83 -6.77
N TRP A 77 9.50 3.93 -5.79
CA TRP A 77 10.82 4.51 -5.99
C TRP A 77 11.79 3.41 -6.40
N ASN A 78 12.02 3.20 -7.69
CA ASN A 78 13.02 2.23 -8.16
C ASN A 78 13.98 2.85 -9.19
N ILE A 79 15.18 2.25 -9.30
CA ILE A 79 16.23 2.78 -10.18
C ILE A 79 15.94 2.51 -11.66
N GLU A 80 15.21 1.44 -11.95
CA GLU A 80 14.84 1.00 -13.29
C GLU A 80 13.88 1.99 -13.96
N GLN A 81 13.06 2.69 -13.17
CA GLN A 81 12.08 3.69 -13.59
C GLN A 81 12.64 5.11 -13.64
N LEU A 82 13.95 5.33 -13.43
CA LEU A 82 14.54 6.68 -13.38
C LEU A 82 14.23 7.52 -14.64
N ASN A 83 14.15 6.88 -15.80
CA ASN A 83 13.88 7.55 -17.07
C ASN A 83 12.42 7.46 -17.51
N ASP A 84 11.55 6.85 -16.69
CA ASP A 84 10.14 6.75 -17.00
C ASP A 84 9.52 8.13 -17.08
N THR A 85 8.63 8.26 -18.06
CA THR A 85 7.90 9.49 -18.33
C THR A 85 6.80 9.64 -17.29
N ILE A 86 6.87 10.73 -16.51
CA ILE A 86 5.87 11.08 -15.51
C ILE A 86 5.07 12.27 -16.05
N TYR A 87 3.75 12.12 -16.08
CA TYR A 87 2.83 13.18 -16.48
C TYR A 87 2.36 13.95 -15.24
N LEU A 88 2.46 15.27 -15.33
CA LEU A 88 2.00 16.21 -14.31
C LEU A 88 0.66 16.85 -14.72
N SER A 89 -0.01 17.51 -13.78
CA SER A 89 -1.40 18.00 -13.77
C SER A 89 -1.57 19.21 -14.65
N ASN A 90 -0.49 19.97 -14.80
CA ASN A 90 -0.36 21.03 -15.78
C ASN A 90 -0.05 20.50 -17.20
N ASN A 91 -0.20 19.19 -17.43
CA ASN A 91 0.16 18.47 -18.67
C ASN A 91 1.65 18.58 -19.05
N SER A 92 2.52 19.00 -18.12
CA SER A 92 3.95 18.92 -18.32
C SER A 92 4.46 17.51 -18.05
N VAL A 93 5.66 17.22 -18.55
CA VAL A 93 6.28 15.90 -18.47
C VAL A 93 7.62 16.01 -17.77
N THR A 94 7.86 15.10 -16.84
CA THR A 94 9.15 14.96 -16.14
C THR A 94 9.61 13.50 -16.14
N THR A 95 10.74 13.25 -15.50
CA THR A 95 11.22 11.89 -15.22
C THR A 95 11.55 11.75 -13.74
N PHE A 96 11.54 10.52 -13.21
CA PHE A 96 11.99 10.26 -11.84
C PHE A 96 13.39 10.82 -11.56
N LYS A 97 14.30 10.72 -12.53
CA LYS A 97 15.65 11.29 -12.45
C LYS A 97 15.64 12.81 -12.24
N LYS A 98 14.77 13.54 -12.93
CA LYS A 98 14.62 14.99 -12.73
C LYS A 98 14.02 15.31 -11.37
N GLN A 99 13.05 14.51 -10.90
CA GLN A 99 12.48 14.67 -9.56
C GLN A 99 13.52 14.39 -8.47
N LEU A 100 14.31 13.33 -8.61
CA LEU A 100 15.39 12.97 -7.70
C LEU A 100 16.44 14.09 -7.61
N ALA A 101 16.83 14.66 -8.76
CA ALA A 101 17.76 15.80 -8.80
C ALA A 101 17.17 17.06 -8.13
N LEU A 102 15.86 17.29 -8.25
CA LEU A 102 15.18 18.35 -7.52
C LEU A 102 15.22 18.08 -6.02
N VAL A 103 14.84 16.88 -5.56
CA VAL A 103 14.92 16.47 -4.15
C VAL A 103 16.34 16.62 -3.58
N ASP A 104 17.38 16.24 -4.32
CA ASP A 104 18.78 16.41 -3.90
C ASP A 104 19.17 17.90 -3.79
N SER A 105 18.80 18.71 -4.76
CA SER A 105 18.99 20.16 -4.70
C SER A 105 18.25 20.78 -3.50
N LEU A 106 17.01 20.37 -3.25
CA LEU A 106 16.18 20.84 -2.14
C LEU A 106 16.79 20.48 -0.79
N TYR A 107 17.21 19.23 -0.62
CA TYR A 107 17.85 18.73 0.59
C TYR A 107 19.14 19.50 0.91
N ARG A 108 19.97 19.78 -0.10
CA ARG A 108 21.22 20.54 0.08
C ARG A 108 20.98 22.01 0.40
N ASN A 109 19.92 22.62 -0.17
CA ASN A 109 19.68 24.06 -0.10
C ASN A 109 18.75 24.52 1.03
N LYS A 110 18.18 23.58 1.83
CA LYS A 110 17.44 23.86 3.08
C LYS A 110 16.33 24.93 2.98
N LYS A 111 15.63 25.02 1.85
CA LYS A 111 14.53 25.97 1.67
C LYS A 111 13.19 25.24 1.77
N ASP A 112 12.22 25.87 2.43
CA ASP A 112 10.86 25.34 2.56
C ASP A 112 10.13 25.46 1.23
N TYR A 113 10.00 24.32 0.54
CA TYR A 113 9.31 24.17 -0.74
C TYR A 113 8.25 23.07 -0.66
N THR A 114 7.64 22.95 0.51
CA THR A 114 6.57 21.99 0.82
C THR A 114 5.46 22.00 -0.24
N LEU A 115 5.11 23.17 -0.79
CA LEU A 115 4.12 23.32 -1.86
C LEU A 115 4.61 22.84 -3.24
N ASP A 116 5.87 23.06 -3.62
CA ASP A 116 6.39 22.59 -4.91
C ASP A 116 6.51 21.07 -4.94
N LEU A 117 6.81 20.46 -3.79
CA LEU A 117 6.75 19.00 -3.60
C LEU A 117 5.30 18.50 -3.60
N TYR A 118 4.35 19.28 -3.07
CA TYR A 118 2.92 18.97 -3.15
C TYR A 118 2.51 18.78 -4.61
N ASP A 119 2.80 19.76 -5.45
CA ASP A 119 2.37 19.74 -6.84
C ASP A 119 3.11 18.66 -7.65
N LEU A 120 4.33 18.29 -7.28
CA LEU A 120 5.11 17.24 -7.94
C LEU A 120 4.63 15.81 -7.62
N TYR A 121 4.14 15.58 -6.39
CA TYR A 121 3.80 14.24 -5.87
C TYR A 121 2.30 13.98 -5.73
N THR A 122 1.45 15.01 -5.81
CA THR A 122 -0.02 14.86 -5.78
C THR A 122 -0.62 14.52 -7.14
N ASP A 123 0.21 14.45 -8.18
CA ASP A 123 -0.21 14.16 -9.53
C ASP A 123 -0.45 12.68 -9.79
N LEU A 124 -1.75 12.34 -9.87
CA LEU A 124 -2.52 11.32 -10.60
C LEU A 124 -1.95 9.91 -10.90
N HIS A 125 -0.65 9.67 -10.78
CA HIS A 125 0.03 8.41 -11.10
C HIS A 125 0.60 7.73 -9.84
N PHE A 126 0.80 8.48 -8.76
CA PHE A 126 1.25 7.92 -7.48
C PHE A 126 0.05 7.65 -6.56
N ARG A 127 0.00 6.42 -6.04
CA ARG A 127 -1.01 5.98 -5.10
C ARG A 127 -0.88 6.79 -3.81
N GLN A 128 -1.91 7.55 -3.46
CA GLN A 128 -1.93 8.33 -2.23
C GLN A 128 -2.57 7.50 -1.13
N LEU A 129 -1.89 7.35 0.01
CA LEU A 129 -2.49 6.75 1.20
C LEU A 129 -3.59 7.69 1.70
N LYS A 130 -4.83 7.21 1.68
CA LYS A 130 -6.03 7.96 2.08
C LYS A 130 -6.45 7.65 3.51
N ASP A 131 -6.27 6.40 3.94
CA ASP A 131 -6.66 5.97 5.27
C ASP A 131 -5.79 4.83 5.81
N ILE A 132 -5.65 4.80 7.13
CA ILE A 132 -5.06 3.69 7.88
C ILE A 132 -6.07 3.23 8.93
N SER A 133 -6.38 1.94 8.93
CA SER A 133 -7.27 1.31 9.90
C SER A 133 -6.53 0.28 10.73
N PHE A 134 -6.94 0.14 11.99
CA PHE A 134 -6.41 -0.86 12.92
C PHE A 134 -7.57 -1.70 13.43
N ASN A 135 -7.47 -3.01 13.28
CA ASN A 135 -8.41 -3.97 13.83
C ASN A 135 -7.64 -5.15 14.41
N GLU A 136 -7.61 -5.25 15.74
CA GLU A 136 -6.79 -6.21 16.47
C GLU A 136 -5.33 -6.18 16.00
N ASN A 137 -4.86 -7.25 15.37
CA ASN A 137 -3.52 -7.40 14.84
C ASN A 137 -3.44 -7.15 13.31
N ILE A 138 -4.49 -6.60 12.70
CA ILE A 138 -4.57 -6.30 11.27
C ILE A 138 -4.50 -4.79 11.07
N ILE A 139 -3.63 -4.36 10.18
CA ILE A 139 -3.50 -2.97 9.74
C ILE A 139 -3.99 -2.89 8.30
N GLY A 140 -4.95 -2.03 8.03
CA GLY A 140 -5.45 -1.78 6.67
C GLY A 140 -4.95 -0.45 6.13
N PHE A 141 -4.41 -0.45 4.92
CA PHE A 141 -4.07 0.74 4.16
C PHE A 141 -5.01 0.88 2.97
N TYR A 142 -5.64 2.05 2.86
CA TYR A 142 -6.46 2.42 1.71
C TYR A 142 -5.69 3.43 0.86
N TRP A 143 -5.33 3.04 -0.35
CA TRP A 143 -4.61 3.87 -1.30
C TRP A 143 -5.54 4.26 -2.45
N SER A 144 -5.43 5.48 -2.96
CA SER A 144 -6.22 5.90 -4.13
C SER A 144 -5.40 6.82 -5.04
N PRO A 145 -5.44 6.64 -6.37
CA PRO A 145 -4.72 7.49 -7.33
C PRO A 145 -5.33 8.90 -7.51
N GLY A 146 -6.37 9.28 -6.76
CA GLY A 146 -6.99 10.60 -6.90
C GLY A 146 -8.50 10.55 -6.82
N GLN A 147 -9.19 11.15 -7.79
CA GLN A 147 -10.66 11.27 -7.79
C GLN A 147 -11.41 10.07 -8.37
N ASN A 148 -10.72 9.06 -8.93
CA ASN A 148 -11.36 7.92 -9.57
C ASN A 148 -11.14 6.62 -8.74
N PRO A 149 -12.21 6.02 -8.19
CA PRO A 149 -12.11 4.86 -7.30
C PRO A 149 -11.70 3.55 -8.00
N ILE A 150 -11.71 3.50 -9.34
CA ILE A 150 -11.46 2.27 -10.12
C ILE A 150 -10.03 1.72 -9.94
N SER A 151 -9.07 2.54 -9.50
CA SER A 151 -7.70 2.10 -9.20
C SER A 151 -7.36 2.15 -7.72
N ASP A 152 -8.39 2.12 -6.87
CA ASP A 152 -8.23 2.04 -5.43
C ASP A 152 -7.55 0.75 -4.98
N GLN A 153 -6.73 0.97 -3.97
CA GLN A 153 -5.80 0.14 -3.23
C GLN A 153 -6.23 -0.36 -1.87
N TYR A 154 -6.56 -1.64 -1.68
CA TYR A 154 -6.70 -2.18 -0.32
C TYR A 154 -5.54 -3.12 0.01
N GLN A 155 -4.61 -2.63 0.84
CA GLN A 155 -3.53 -3.43 1.41
C GLN A 155 -3.85 -3.76 2.87
N LYS A 156 -3.58 -5.00 3.28
CA LYS A 156 -3.74 -5.51 4.64
C LYS A 156 -2.39 -6.05 5.10
N LEU A 157 -1.97 -5.64 6.28
CA LEU A 157 -0.84 -6.20 6.99
C LEU A 157 -1.37 -6.97 8.19
N ILE A 158 -0.68 -8.03 8.59
CA ILE A 158 -0.93 -8.71 9.85
C ILE A 158 0.32 -8.70 10.72
N LEU A 159 0.09 -8.38 12.00
CA LEU A 159 1.07 -8.49 13.06
C LEU A 159 0.96 -9.89 13.66
N LYS A 160 2.01 -10.68 13.51
CA LYS A 160 2.05 -12.06 14.01
C LYS A 160 3.48 -12.42 14.38
N ASP A 161 3.66 -13.09 15.52
CA ASP A 161 4.95 -13.64 15.96
C ASP A 161 6.11 -12.62 15.97
N ASN A 162 5.82 -11.38 16.39
CA ASN A 162 6.76 -10.25 16.34
C ASN A 162 7.31 -10.01 14.92
N ASP A 163 6.42 -10.10 13.93
CA ASP A 163 6.68 -9.75 12.54
C ASP A 163 5.47 -9.07 11.88
N VAL A 164 5.71 -8.50 10.69
CA VAL A 164 4.71 -7.87 9.83
C VAL A 164 4.65 -8.67 8.53
N ILE A 165 3.49 -9.25 8.25
CA ILE A 165 3.27 -9.98 7.00
C ILE A 165 2.37 -9.12 6.12
N ASP A 166 2.84 -8.84 4.91
CA ASP A 166 2.05 -8.17 3.87
C ASP A 166 1.09 -9.18 3.21
N LEU A 167 -0.20 -9.07 3.54
CA LEU A 167 -1.24 -9.91 2.98
C LEU A 167 -1.71 -9.41 1.59
N GLY A 168 -1.18 -8.28 1.10
CA GLY A 168 -1.74 -7.60 -0.08
C GLY A 168 -3.21 -7.28 0.18
N ASN A 169 -4.11 -7.70 -0.71
CA ASN A 169 -5.55 -7.58 -0.50
C ASN A 169 -6.15 -8.72 0.36
N GLY A 170 -5.35 -9.37 1.20
CA GLY A 170 -5.74 -10.55 1.97
C GLY A 170 -5.71 -11.88 1.19
N LEU A 171 -5.62 -11.86 -0.14
CA LEU A 171 -5.58 -13.07 -0.97
C LEU A 171 -4.18 -13.36 -1.55
N LYS A 172 -3.23 -12.44 -1.41
CA LYS A 172 -1.87 -12.51 -1.99
C LYS A 172 -1.10 -13.79 -1.63
N LEU A 173 -1.38 -14.34 -0.45
CA LEU A 173 -0.64 -15.49 0.11
C LEU A 173 -1.30 -16.84 -0.16
N LEU A 174 -2.50 -16.88 -0.75
CA LEU A 174 -3.17 -18.15 -1.04
C LEU A 174 -2.31 -19.02 -1.97
N ALA A 175 -2.19 -20.30 -1.62
CA ALA A 175 -1.50 -21.25 -2.47
C ALA A 175 -2.26 -21.41 -3.79
N LYS A 176 -1.52 -21.67 -4.88
CA LYS A 176 -2.11 -21.85 -6.22
C LYS A 176 -3.26 -22.86 -6.23
N LYS A 177 -3.13 -23.98 -5.52
CA LYS A 177 -4.19 -25.01 -5.41
C LYS A 177 -5.50 -24.47 -4.81
N ASP A 178 -5.40 -23.52 -3.86
CA ASP A 178 -6.54 -22.92 -3.16
C ASP A 178 -7.20 -21.85 -4.04
N ILE A 179 -6.39 -21.12 -4.82
CA ILE A 179 -6.87 -20.23 -5.89
C ILE A 179 -7.62 -21.03 -6.96
N ASP A 180 -7.00 -22.11 -7.47
CA ASP A 180 -7.61 -22.96 -8.50
C ASP A 180 -8.91 -23.62 -7.97
N TYR A 181 -8.94 -24.01 -6.69
CA TYR A 181 -10.15 -24.50 -6.01
C TYR A 181 -11.24 -23.42 -5.97
N LEU A 182 -10.92 -22.20 -5.53
CA LEU A 182 -11.88 -21.08 -5.48
C LEU A 182 -12.49 -20.80 -6.86
N VAL A 183 -11.65 -20.68 -7.90
CA VAL A 183 -12.10 -20.45 -9.29
C VAL A 183 -13.04 -21.57 -9.75
N SER A 184 -12.66 -22.84 -9.51
CA SER A 184 -13.52 -23.99 -9.85
C SER A 184 -14.88 -23.94 -9.15
N GLN A 185 -14.91 -23.54 -7.87
CA GLN A 185 -16.16 -23.41 -7.12
C GLN A 185 -17.04 -22.25 -7.64
N MET A 186 -16.44 -21.14 -8.03
CA MET A 186 -17.15 -20.04 -8.70
C MET A 186 -17.79 -20.49 -10.02
N HIS A 187 -17.02 -21.17 -10.87
CA HIS A 187 -17.53 -21.70 -12.14
C HIS A 187 -18.65 -22.71 -11.95
N SER A 188 -18.55 -23.59 -10.94
CA SER A 188 -19.59 -24.58 -10.62
C SER A 188 -20.94 -23.95 -10.22
N LYS A 189 -20.93 -22.71 -9.75
CA LYS A 189 -22.12 -21.92 -9.37
C LYS A 189 -22.66 -21.04 -10.49
N GLY A 190 -22.06 -21.10 -11.69
CA GLY A 190 -22.53 -20.39 -12.88
C GLY A 190 -21.78 -19.10 -13.20
N TYR A 191 -20.81 -18.67 -12.38
CA TYR A 191 -19.96 -17.50 -12.63
C TYR A 191 -18.82 -17.85 -13.60
N LYS A 192 -19.17 -18.19 -14.85
CA LYS A 192 -18.28 -18.87 -15.80
C LYS A 192 -17.05 -18.06 -16.21
N ASN A 193 -17.18 -16.74 -16.15
CA ASN A 193 -16.12 -15.84 -16.55
C ASN A 193 -15.32 -15.35 -15.33
N TYR A 194 -15.60 -15.83 -14.12
CA TYR A 194 -14.79 -15.43 -12.98
C TYR A 194 -13.34 -15.88 -13.17
N GLU A 195 -12.46 -14.91 -13.35
CA GLU A 195 -11.02 -15.11 -13.30
C GLU A 195 -10.45 -14.53 -12.01
N PHE A 196 -9.59 -15.32 -11.36
CA PHE A 196 -8.70 -14.80 -10.33
C PHE A 196 -7.47 -14.16 -11.01
N SER A 197 -7.68 -13.19 -11.90
CA SER A 197 -6.61 -12.68 -12.78
C SER A 197 -6.16 -11.24 -12.48
N SER A 198 -6.95 -10.41 -11.80
CA SER A 198 -6.54 -9.02 -11.59
C SER A 198 -5.64 -8.87 -10.37
N GLU A 199 -4.55 -8.11 -10.52
CA GLU A 199 -3.74 -7.60 -9.42
C GLU A 199 -4.60 -7.37 -8.17
N PRO A 200 -4.28 -8.04 -7.04
CA PRO A 200 -5.16 -8.11 -5.88
C PRO A 200 -5.69 -6.77 -5.34
N GLY A 201 -5.08 -5.63 -5.70
CA GLY A 201 -5.39 -4.33 -5.09
C GLY A 201 -6.84 -3.83 -5.15
N ARG A 202 -7.68 -4.24 -6.13
CA ARG A 202 -8.94 -3.52 -6.41
C ARG A 202 -10.16 -3.92 -5.57
N ASN A 203 -10.14 -5.07 -4.92
CA ASN A 203 -11.28 -5.52 -4.14
C ASN A 203 -11.06 -5.19 -2.67
N GLU A 204 -12.02 -4.50 -2.06
CA GLU A 204 -12.06 -4.36 -0.61
C GLU A 204 -12.23 -5.76 0.00
N ILE A 205 -11.28 -6.15 0.84
CA ILE A 205 -11.39 -7.36 1.65
C ILE A 205 -11.73 -7.00 3.09
N SER A 206 -12.73 -7.70 3.62
CA SER A 206 -12.97 -7.80 5.05
C SER A 206 -12.19 -8.99 5.59
N ILE A 207 -11.46 -8.77 6.69
CA ILE A 207 -10.76 -9.83 7.43
C ILE A 207 -11.19 -9.74 8.88
N VAL A 208 -11.80 -10.80 9.39
CA VAL A 208 -12.28 -10.88 10.77
C VAL A 208 -11.72 -12.14 11.42
N LYS A 209 -11.07 -12.00 12.57
CA LYS A 209 -10.63 -13.14 13.37
C LYS A 209 -11.83 -13.74 14.11
N ASN A 210 -12.00 -15.06 14.05
CA ASN A 210 -13.06 -15.76 14.74
C ASN A 210 -12.60 -16.33 16.08
N ASP A 211 -13.55 -16.77 16.92
CA ASP A 211 -13.29 -17.29 18.26
C ASP A 211 -12.39 -18.55 18.28
N LYS A 212 -12.25 -19.24 17.14
CA LYS A 212 -11.39 -20.41 16.98
C LYS A 212 -9.96 -20.05 16.59
N GLY A 213 -9.65 -18.77 16.43
CA GLY A 213 -8.34 -18.26 16.01
C GLY A 213 -8.10 -18.28 14.50
N ASN A 214 -9.09 -18.70 13.69
CA ASN A 214 -9.04 -18.58 12.23
C ASN A 214 -9.45 -17.17 11.81
N TYR A 215 -9.15 -16.82 10.56
CA TYR A 215 -9.58 -15.59 9.91
C TYR A 215 -10.65 -15.90 8.88
N THR A 216 -11.76 -15.18 8.92
CA THR A 216 -12.76 -15.14 7.86
C THR A 216 -12.39 -14.01 6.91
N LEU A 217 -12.16 -14.36 5.65
CA LEU A 217 -11.92 -13.42 4.56
C LEU A 217 -13.20 -13.30 3.76
N ALA A 218 -13.64 -12.09 3.45
CA ALA A 218 -14.80 -11.83 2.61
C ALA A 218 -14.53 -10.68 1.64
N PHE A 219 -14.91 -10.85 0.38
CA PHE A 219 -14.75 -9.85 -0.67
C PHE A 219 -15.86 -9.95 -1.71
N LEU A 220 -16.07 -8.83 -2.39
CA LEU A 220 -16.95 -8.75 -3.54
C LEU A 220 -16.17 -9.08 -4.82
N ALA A 221 -16.68 -10.04 -5.58
CA ALA A 221 -16.15 -10.48 -6.86
C ALA A 221 -17.03 -10.00 -8.02
N TYR A 222 -16.39 -9.78 -9.17
CA TYR A 222 -17.07 -9.50 -10.43
C TYR A 222 -17.38 -10.82 -11.14
N ASP A 223 -18.60 -10.93 -11.68
CA ASP A 223 -18.81 -11.77 -12.85
C ASP A 223 -18.33 -10.94 -14.06
N GLU A 224 -17.47 -11.46 -14.95
CA GLU A 224 -16.90 -10.60 -16.02
C GLU A 224 -17.98 -10.04 -16.96
N ASP A 225 -19.15 -10.68 -17.05
CA ASP A 225 -20.31 -10.14 -17.77
C ASP A 225 -20.85 -8.83 -17.12
N ASP A 226 -20.59 -8.62 -15.83
CA ASP A 226 -20.99 -7.46 -15.01
C ASP A 226 -19.82 -6.49 -14.70
N ALA A 227 -18.61 -6.73 -15.23
CA ALA A 227 -17.40 -5.93 -14.95
C ALA A 227 -17.51 -4.43 -15.31
N GLY A 228 -18.60 -4.04 -15.98
CA GLY A 228 -18.89 -2.67 -16.38
C GLY A 228 -19.55 -1.77 -15.32
N CYS A 229 -20.09 -2.29 -14.20
CA CYS A 229 -20.78 -1.42 -13.25
C CYS A 229 -20.46 -1.68 -11.76
N CYS A 230 -20.61 -2.90 -11.25
CA CYS A 230 -20.39 -3.20 -9.83
C CYS A 230 -20.07 -4.69 -9.62
N PRO A 231 -19.30 -5.07 -8.59
CA PRO A 231 -19.17 -6.47 -8.22
C PRO A 231 -20.51 -7.01 -7.67
N THR A 232 -20.89 -8.22 -8.05
CA THR A 232 -22.23 -8.79 -7.79
C THR A 232 -22.20 -10.10 -7.01
N VAL A 233 -21.01 -10.59 -6.65
CA VAL A 233 -20.82 -11.90 -6.00
C VAL A 233 -20.09 -11.73 -4.67
N ASN A 234 -20.75 -12.15 -3.60
CA ASN A 234 -20.13 -12.29 -2.28
C ASN A 234 -19.37 -13.60 -2.18
N VAL A 235 -18.06 -13.50 -1.92
CA VAL A 235 -17.19 -14.65 -1.65
C VAL A 235 -16.65 -14.53 -0.24
N SER A 236 -16.72 -15.61 0.54
CA SER A 236 -16.04 -15.69 1.83
C SER A 236 -15.52 -17.07 2.15
N PHE A 237 -14.43 -17.16 2.92
CA PHE A 237 -13.87 -18.43 3.38
C PHE A 237 -13.08 -18.23 4.68
N GLU A 238 -12.77 -19.32 5.38
CA GLU A 238 -11.92 -19.30 6.56
C GLU A 238 -10.49 -19.77 6.24
N THR A 239 -9.49 -19.17 6.87
CA THR A 239 -8.09 -19.59 6.81
C THR A 239 -7.43 -19.44 8.18
N ALA A 240 -6.53 -20.36 8.54
CA ALA A 240 -5.73 -20.26 9.75
C ALA A 240 -4.36 -19.57 9.51
N ASP A 241 -3.90 -19.59 8.25
CA ASP A 241 -2.53 -19.25 7.87
C ASP A 241 -2.42 -18.30 6.68
N PHE A 242 -3.55 -17.90 6.08
CA PHE A 242 -3.65 -17.11 4.84
C PHE A 242 -3.10 -17.82 3.59
N ILE A 243 -2.71 -19.09 3.72
CA ILE A 243 -2.14 -19.90 2.64
C ILE A 243 -3.18 -20.88 2.13
N SER A 244 -3.94 -21.52 3.02
CA SER A 244 -4.93 -22.52 2.65
C SER A 244 -6.34 -22.16 3.11
N ILE A 245 -7.31 -22.53 2.28
CA ILE A 245 -8.73 -22.42 2.58
C ILE A 245 -9.11 -23.59 3.47
N THR A 246 -9.75 -23.29 4.59
CA THR A 246 -10.28 -24.30 5.51
C THR A 246 -11.36 -25.10 4.80
N ALA A 247 -11.28 -26.43 4.88
CA ALA A 247 -12.24 -27.31 4.22
C ALA A 247 -13.69 -26.95 4.57
N ASN A 248 -14.57 -26.93 3.56
CA ASN A 248 -15.99 -26.62 3.68
C ASN A 248 -16.31 -25.21 4.24
N SER A 249 -15.34 -24.29 4.27
CA SER A 249 -15.56 -22.92 4.73
C SER A 249 -16.01 -21.96 3.63
N LEU A 250 -15.75 -22.29 2.36
CA LEU A 250 -16.03 -21.44 1.22
C LEU A 250 -17.54 -21.24 1.04
N LYS A 251 -17.95 -19.98 0.98
CA LYS A 251 -19.31 -19.53 0.71
C LYS A 251 -19.27 -18.58 -0.47
N ILE A 252 -20.16 -18.81 -1.42
CA ILE A 252 -20.33 -18.01 -2.62
C ILE A 252 -21.83 -17.79 -2.79
N GLY A 253 -22.25 -16.52 -2.86
CA GLY A 253 -23.63 -16.09 -3.06
C GLY A 253 -23.71 -14.75 -3.79
N LYS A 254 -24.91 -14.37 -4.24
CA LYS A 254 -25.16 -13.02 -4.76
C LYS A 254 -25.26 -12.02 -3.61
N ASP A 255 -24.78 -10.80 -3.85
CA ASP A 255 -25.05 -9.65 -2.98
C ASP A 255 -26.53 -9.21 -3.06
#